data_AF-A0A172UWW6-F1
#
_entry.id   AF-A0A172UWW6-F1
#
_cell.length_a   1.000
_cell.length_b   1.000
_cell.length_c   1.000
_cell.angle_alpha   90.00
_cell.angle_beta   90.00
_cell.angle_gamma   90.00
#
_symmetry.space_group_name_H-M   'P 1'
#
loop_
_entity.id
_entity.type
_entity.pdbx_description
1 polymer ?
#
loop_
_entity_poly.entity_id
_entity_poly.type
_entity_poly.pdbx_seq_one_letter_code
_entity_poly.pdbx_strand_id
1 'polypeptide(L)'
;MSGSESATRGLVSAGELSGPRCILPGCGNGAEEQGMPCGECADAFGSHLRQTEGPAMTVEAQAKRDNETQAAYVVLLAGGDPARVAAPSWTESAGARTPVKDPARKANQRCWLCEERRTCTRQVHGWECDVCRQVR
;
A
#
# COMPACT_ATOMS: atom_id res chain seq x y z
N MET A 1 45.44 9.16 -37.79
CA MET A 1 44.21 8.37 -37.68
C MET A 1 44.10 7.90 -36.23
N SER A 2 43.66 8.82 -35.39
CA SER A 2 43.29 8.63 -33.97
C SER A 2 41.89 8.03 -33.94
N GLY A 3 41.44 7.24 -32.97
CA GLY A 3 41.93 6.74 -31.70
C GLY A 3 40.68 6.14 -31.05
N SER A 4 40.72 4.86 -30.65
CA SER A 4 39.56 4.15 -30.12
C SER A 4 39.15 4.69 -28.75
N GLU A 5 37.95 5.26 -28.65
CA GLU A 5 37.31 5.57 -27.36
C GLU A 5 36.64 4.30 -26.82
N SER A 6 37.37 3.59 -25.96
CA SER A 6 36.83 2.51 -25.13
C SER A 6 35.97 3.12 -24.03
N ALA A 7 34.68 2.77 -24.06
CA ALA A 7 33.72 3.08 -23.02
C ALA A 7 34.16 2.52 -21.66
N THR A 8 34.42 3.42 -20.71
CA THR A 8 34.59 3.10 -19.29
C THR A 8 33.25 2.67 -18.72
N ARG A 9 33.00 1.37 -18.75
CA ARG A 9 31.97 0.71 -17.92
C ARG A 9 32.42 0.86 -16.46
N GLY A 10 31.89 1.87 -15.79
CA GLY A 10 32.04 2.07 -14.35
C GLY A 10 31.41 0.91 -13.60
N LEU A 11 32.26 0.03 -13.08
CA LEU A 11 31.92 -0.98 -12.10
C LEU A 11 31.67 -0.25 -10.77
N VAL A 12 30.41 0.00 -10.41
CA VAL A 12 30.08 0.54 -9.08
C VAL A 12 30.25 -0.57 -8.04
N SER A 13 31.28 -0.41 -7.22
CA SER A 13 31.56 -1.23 -6.04
C SER A 13 30.37 -1.23 -5.10
N ALA A 14 29.92 -2.42 -4.70
CA ALA A 14 29.05 -2.62 -3.56
C ALA A 14 29.87 -2.41 -2.27
N GLY A 15 29.85 -1.17 -1.75
CA GLY A 15 30.46 -0.81 -0.48
C GLY A 15 30.05 0.61 -0.09
N GLU A 16 29.39 0.76 1.06
CA GLU A 16 28.88 1.99 1.68
C GLU A 16 27.98 2.92 0.82
N LEU A 17 26.70 2.55 0.67
CA LEU A 17 25.64 3.55 0.48
C LEU A 17 25.17 4.06 1.86
N SER A 18 26.03 4.74 2.60
CA SER A 18 25.69 5.33 3.91
C SER A 18 25.06 6.72 3.78
N GLY A 19 24.19 6.89 2.77
CA GLY A 19 23.49 8.14 2.47
C GLY A 19 21.97 7.95 2.49
N PRO A 20 21.20 9.04 2.45
CA PRO A 20 19.74 8.98 2.39
C PRO A 20 19.24 8.12 1.24
N ARG A 21 18.15 7.39 1.46
CA ARG A 21 17.51 6.56 0.43
C ARG A 21 16.21 7.19 -0.04
N CYS A 22 15.87 6.94 -1.30
CA CYS A 22 14.62 7.40 -1.89
C CYS A 22 13.42 7.05 -1.00
N ILE A 23 12.62 8.06 -0.63
CA ILE A 23 11.43 7.89 0.22
C ILE A 23 10.37 6.98 -0.42
N LEU A 24 10.35 6.82 -1.74
CA LEU A 24 9.33 6.02 -2.41
C LEU A 24 9.53 4.52 -2.14
N PRO A 25 8.49 3.81 -1.63
CA PRO A 25 8.58 2.39 -1.36
C PRO A 25 9.02 1.58 -2.59
N GLY A 26 9.94 0.64 -2.39
CA GLY A 26 10.46 -0.22 -3.45
C GLY A 26 11.63 0.36 -4.25
N CYS A 27 11.96 1.65 -4.09
CA CYS A 27 13.14 2.23 -4.70
C CYS A 27 14.40 2.05 -3.81
N GLY A 28 15.46 1.51 -4.40
CA GLY A 28 16.76 1.29 -3.74
C GLY A 28 17.73 2.46 -3.86
N ASN A 29 17.44 3.42 -4.74
CA ASN A 29 18.39 4.46 -5.13
C ASN A 29 18.64 5.47 -4.00
N GLY A 30 19.83 6.07 -4.02
CA GLY A 30 20.18 7.18 -3.13
C GLY A 30 19.34 8.42 -3.42
N ALA A 31 18.98 9.14 -2.37
CA ALA A 31 18.40 10.47 -2.45
C ALA A 31 19.41 11.50 -1.94
N GLU A 32 19.27 12.74 -2.39
CA GLU A 32 20.12 13.85 -1.93
C GLU A 32 19.86 14.16 -0.46
N GLU A 33 18.59 14.10 -0.04
CA GLU A 33 18.15 14.40 1.31
C GLU A 33 17.21 13.33 1.86
N GLN A 34 17.25 13.14 3.17
CA GLN A 34 16.39 12.18 3.86
C GLN A 34 14.92 12.59 3.74
N GLY A 35 14.09 11.65 3.34
CA GLY A 35 12.67 11.89 3.09
C GLY A 35 12.36 12.45 1.70
N MET A 36 13.34 12.57 0.81
CA MET A 36 13.12 13.02 -0.57
C MET A 36 13.12 11.85 -1.57
N PRO A 37 12.40 11.99 -2.71
CA PRO A 37 12.56 11.08 -3.83
C PRO A 37 13.96 11.25 -4.44
N CYS A 38 14.53 10.19 -5.00
CA CYS A 38 15.73 10.31 -5.85
C CYS A 38 15.39 11.07 -7.15
N GLY A 39 16.41 11.60 -7.84
CA GLY A 39 16.23 12.36 -9.08
C GLY A 39 15.42 11.61 -10.15
N GLU A 40 15.69 10.32 -10.34
CA GLU A 40 14.94 9.48 -11.30
C GLU A 40 13.44 9.41 -10.97
N CYS A 41 13.09 9.27 -9.68
CA CYS A 41 11.69 9.24 -9.25
C CYS A 41 11.05 10.63 -9.33
N ALA A 42 11.80 11.68 -8.98
CA ALA A 42 11.33 13.05 -9.13
C ALA A 42 11.01 13.38 -10.59
N ASP A 43 11.85 12.97 -11.53
CA ASP A 43 11.65 13.18 -12.95
C ASP A 43 10.51 12.33 -13.52
N ALA A 44 10.46 11.05 -13.14
CA ALA A 44 9.46 10.12 -13.65
C ALA A 44 8.03 10.46 -13.19
N PHE A 45 7.87 10.86 -11.92
CA PHE A 45 6.56 11.14 -11.35
C PHE A 45 6.22 12.63 -11.34
N GLY A 46 7.20 13.53 -11.33
CA GLY A 46 7.03 14.98 -11.44
C GLY A 46 5.91 15.51 -10.53
N SER A 47 4.93 16.17 -11.15
CA SER A 47 3.76 16.78 -10.48
C SER A 47 2.81 15.79 -9.81
N HIS A 48 2.98 14.48 -10.01
CA HIS A 48 2.19 13.46 -9.32
C HIS A 48 2.69 13.21 -7.88
N LEU A 49 3.92 13.60 -7.56
CA LEU A 49 4.40 13.58 -6.18
C LEU A 49 3.85 14.79 -5.43
N ARG A 50 3.09 14.52 -4.38
CA ARG A 50 2.62 15.56 -3.47
C ARG A 50 3.51 15.62 -2.25
N GLN A 51 4.16 16.76 -2.05
CA GLN A 51 4.82 17.06 -0.80
C GLN A 51 3.77 17.29 0.30
N THR A 52 4.04 16.80 1.49
CA THR A 52 3.22 17.02 2.67
C THR A 52 3.90 18.06 3.55
N GLU A 53 3.12 18.82 4.34
CA GLU A 53 3.66 19.81 5.29
C GLU A 53 4.23 19.16 6.57
N GLY A 54 4.28 17.83 6.62
CA GLY A 54 4.77 17.09 7.77
C GLY A 54 6.30 17.07 7.85
N PRO A 55 6.85 16.66 9.00
CA PRO A 55 8.28 16.41 9.11
C PRO A 55 8.75 15.40 8.07
N ALA A 56 9.95 15.62 7.52
CA ALA A 56 10.60 14.63 6.66
C ALA A 56 10.73 13.30 7.42
N MET A 57 10.49 12.19 6.71
CA MET A 57 10.58 10.85 7.29
C MET A 57 12.01 10.56 7.73
N THR A 58 12.24 10.15 8.98
CA THR A 58 13.59 9.79 9.46
C THR A 58 14.08 8.49 8.83
N VAL A 59 15.39 8.25 8.93
CA VAL A 59 16.02 7.01 8.45
C VAL A 59 15.41 5.79 9.14
N GLU A 60 15.21 5.84 10.45
CA GLU A 60 14.64 4.76 11.25
C GLU A 60 13.18 4.51 10.88
N ALA A 61 12.40 5.58 10.67
CA ALA A 61 11.00 5.47 10.27
C ALA A 61 10.85 4.84 8.87
N GLN A 62 11.73 5.23 7.95
CA GLN A 62 11.78 4.65 6.61
C GLN A 62 12.20 3.18 6.64
N ALA A 63 13.26 2.84 7.39
CA ALA A 63 13.70 1.46 7.55
C ALA A 63 12.63 0.57 8.17
N LYS A 64 11.92 1.08 9.19
CA LYS A 64 10.78 0.38 9.82
C LYS A 64 9.69 0.08 8.78
N ARG A 65 9.23 1.11 8.05
CA ARG A 65 8.19 0.96 7.01
C ARG A 65 8.60 -0.07 5.95
N ASP A 66 9.84 0.00 5.48
CA ASP A 66 10.34 -0.87 4.42
C ASP A 66 10.41 -2.33 4.91
N ASN A 67 10.89 -2.56 6.14
CA ASN A 67 10.92 -3.88 6.77
C ASN A 67 9.51 -4.46 6.97
N GLU A 68 8.57 -3.66 7.47
CA GLU A 68 7.17 -4.07 7.65
C GLU A 68 6.53 -4.45 6.29
N THR A 69 6.80 -3.65 5.26
CA THR A 69 6.33 -3.93 3.89
C THR A 69 6.90 -5.25 3.39
N GLN A 70 8.21 -5.47 3.52
CA GLN A 70 8.86 -6.72 3.10
C GLN A 70 8.29 -7.93 3.85
N ALA A 71 8.09 -7.82 5.17
CA ALA A 71 7.52 -8.90 5.98
C ALA A 71 6.10 -9.26 5.52
N ALA A 72 5.27 -8.28 5.20
CA ALA A 72 3.93 -8.50 4.65
C ALA A 72 3.97 -9.20 3.29
N TYR A 73 4.88 -8.79 2.39
CA TYR A 73 5.07 -9.43 1.09
C TYR A 73 5.51 -10.89 1.22
N VAL A 74 6.41 -11.21 2.14
CA VAL A 74 6.84 -12.59 2.39
C VAL A 74 5.65 -13.48 2.76
N VAL A 75 4.76 -13.01 3.63
CA VAL A 75 3.56 -13.76 4.01
C VAL A 75 2.59 -13.92 2.85
N LEU A 76 2.38 -12.86 2.06
CA LEU A 76 1.51 -12.91 0.88
C LEU A 76 2.01 -13.95 -0.14
N LEU A 77 3.32 -13.97 -0.42
CA LEU A 77 3.95 -14.92 -1.35
C LEU A 77 3.89 -16.36 -0.83
N ALA A 78 3.87 -16.56 0.49
CA ALA A 78 3.67 -17.86 1.11
C ALA A 78 2.18 -18.30 1.15
N GLY A 79 1.26 -17.51 0.59
CA GLY A 79 -0.18 -17.79 0.60
C GLY A 79 -0.87 -17.51 1.95
N GLY A 80 -0.19 -16.80 2.86
CA GLY A 80 -0.74 -16.36 4.13
C GLY A 80 -1.49 -15.03 4.05
N ASP A 81 -2.07 -14.62 5.18
CA ASP A 81 -2.78 -13.35 5.34
C ASP A 81 -1.82 -12.24 5.83
N PRO A 82 -1.42 -11.26 5.00
CA PRO A 82 -0.48 -10.21 5.39
C PRO A 82 -1.05 -9.26 6.45
N ALA A 83 -2.38 -9.18 6.62
CA ALA A 83 -3.00 -8.32 7.64
C ALA A 83 -2.63 -8.74 9.07
N ARG A 84 -2.18 -9.99 9.25
CA ARG A 84 -1.75 -10.52 10.57
C ARG A 84 -0.32 -10.13 10.95
N VAL A 85 0.48 -9.68 9.99
CA VAL A 85 1.85 -9.20 10.22
C VAL A 85 1.90 -7.68 10.37
N ALA A 86 0.94 -6.98 9.77
CA ALA A 86 0.93 -5.52 9.64
C ALA A 86 0.21 -4.73 10.76
N ALA A 87 -0.28 -5.35 11.84
CA ALA A 87 -1.04 -4.66 12.88
C ALA A 87 -0.14 -4.13 14.04
N PRO A 88 -0.30 -2.88 14.54
CA PRO A 88 -0.40 -1.61 13.81
C PRO A 88 0.53 -0.52 14.40
N SER A 89 1.22 0.26 13.54
CA SER A 89 1.84 1.55 13.90
C SER A 89 0.90 2.75 13.68
N TRP A 90 -0.39 2.51 13.39
CA TRP A 90 -1.40 3.54 13.10
C TRP A 90 -2.70 3.40 13.91
N THR A 91 -2.68 2.65 15.02
CA THR A 91 -3.82 2.57 15.96
C THR A 91 -3.82 3.71 16.96
N GLU A 92 -4.00 4.92 16.49
CA GLU A 92 -4.46 6.02 17.36
C GLU A 92 -5.73 6.71 16.83
N SER A 93 -6.32 6.25 15.72
CA SER A 93 -7.62 6.79 15.27
C SER A 93 -8.45 5.77 14.46
N ALA A 94 -8.80 4.64 15.06
CA ALA A 94 -9.95 3.86 14.61
C ALA A 94 -10.55 3.13 15.80
N GLY A 95 -11.64 3.69 16.34
CA GLY A 95 -12.40 3.07 17.41
C GLY A 95 -12.68 1.60 17.10
N ALA A 96 -12.34 0.75 18.06
CA ALA A 96 -12.64 -0.68 18.04
C ALA A 96 -14.13 -0.86 17.71
N ARG A 97 -14.43 -1.29 16.48
CA ARG A 97 -15.79 -1.72 16.14
C ARG A 97 -16.01 -3.08 16.77
N THR A 98 -16.67 -3.08 17.91
CA THR A 98 -17.36 -4.25 18.46
C THR A 98 -18.19 -4.88 17.32
N PRO A 99 -18.13 -6.20 17.09
CA PRO A 99 -18.97 -6.83 16.08
C PRO A 99 -20.43 -6.75 16.54
N VAL A 100 -21.16 -5.78 16.02
CA VAL A 100 -22.61 -5.68 16.21
C VAL A 100 -23.23 -6.83 15.43
N LYS A 101 -23.91 -7.73 16.16
CA LYS A 101 -24.66 -8.89 15.66
C LYS A 101 -25.95 -8.51 14.91
N ASP A 102 -26.01 -7.33 14.30
CA ASP A 102 -27.12 -6.97 13.43
C ASP A 102 -26.97 -7.67 12.07
N PRO A 103 -28.07 -8.12 11.45
CA PRO A 103 -28.00 -8.65 10.10
C PRO A 103 -27.44 -7.57 9.18
N ALA A 104 -26.22 -7.82 8.68
CA ALA A 104 -25.46 -6.85 7.91
C ALA A 104 -26.34 -6.27 6.79
N ARG A 105 -26.58 -4.95 6.82
CA ARG A 105 -27.30 -4.20 5.79
C ARG A 105 -26.29 -3.41 4.97
N LYS A 106 -26.29 -3.55 3.65
CA LYS A 106 -25.31 -2.91 2.77
C LYS A 106 -25.95 -2.46 1.46
N ALA A 107 -25.52 -1.29 0.97
CA ALA A 107 -25.92 -0.76 -0.33
C ALA A 107 -25.23 -1.51 -1.49
N ASN A 108 -25.81 -1.39 -2.69
CA ASN A 108 -25.25 -1.89 -3.95
C ASN A 108 -24.89 -3.40 -3.92
N GLN A 109 -25.64 -4.20 -3.16
CA GLN A 109 -25.49 -5.65 -3.15
C GLN A 109 -26.40 -6.26 -4.22
N ARG A 110 -25.91 -7.29 -4.91
CA ARG A 110 -26.72 -8.03 -5.89
C ARG A 110 -27.70 -8.92 -5.15
N CYS A 111 -29.00 -8.64 -5.29
CA CYS A 111 -30.05 -9.45 -4.68
C CYS A 111 -30.04 -10.85 -5.29
N TRP A 112 -30.16 -11.90 -4.48
CA TRP A 112 -30.15 -13.26 -4.98
C TRP A 112 -31.46 -13.66 -5.67
N LEU A 113 -32.60 -13.03 -5.33
CA LEU A 113 -33.88 -13.30 -6.00
C LEU A 113 -34.00 -12.59 -7.34
N CYS A 114 -33.76 -11.28 -7.38
CA CYS A 114 -33.99 -10.48 -8.59
C CYS A 114 -32.73 -10.13 -9.37
N GLU A 115 -31.56 -10.53 -8.88
CA GLU A 115 -30.24 -10.26 -9.50
C GLU A 115 -29.87 -8.78 -9.68
N GLU A 116 -30.71 -7.85 -9.22
CA GLU A 116 -30.43 -6.42 -9.28
C GLU A 116 -29.56 -5.93 -8.12
N ARG A 117 -28.81 -4.85 -8.35
CA ARG A 117 -28.03 -4.19 -7.29
C ARG A 117 -28.92 -3.22 -6.51
N ARG A 118 -29.15 -3.51 -5.22
CA ARG A 118 -30.04 -2.76 -4.33
C ARG A 118 -29.42 -2.61 -2.93
N THR A 119 -30.09 -1.86 -2.06
CA THR A 119 -29.85 -1.95 -0.61
C THR A 119 -30.43 -3.26 -0.11
N CYS A 120 -29.57 -4.12 0.43
CA CYS A 120 -29.95 -5.47 0.84
C CYS A 120 -29.56 -5.76 2.29
N THR A 121 -30.25 -6.72 2.89
CA THR A 121 -29.91 -7.33 4.18
C THR A 121 -29.41 -8.75 3.95
N ARG A 122 -28.34 -9.14 4.64
CA ARG A 122 -27.79 -10.50 4.55
C ARG A 122 -28.76 -11.51 5.17
N GLN A 123 -29.22 -12.46 4.37
CA GLN A 123 -29.99 -13.64 4.78
C GLN A 123 -29.12 -14.89 4.69
N VAL A 124 -29.67 -16.02 5.14
CA VAL A 124 -28.99 -17.34 5.15
C VAL A 124 -28.48 -17.73 3.76
N HIS A 125 -29.29 -17.51 2.73
CA HIS A 125 -29.05 -17.97 1.37
C HIS A 125 -28.53 -16.86 0.43
N GLY A 126 -28.35 -15.64 0.92
CA GLY A 126 -27.82 -14.54 0.11
C GLY A 126 -28.24 -13.16 0.56
N TRP A 127 -27.98 -12.17 -0.29
CA TRP A 127 -28.46 -10.80 -0.08
C TRP A 127 -29.88 -10.66 -0.61
N GLU A 128 -30.80 -10.17 0.22
CA GLU A 128 -32.18 -9.88 -0.20
C GLU A 128 -32.47 -8.38 -0.12
N CYS A 129 -33.05 -7.81 -1.18
CA CYS A 129 -33.49 -6.42 -1.18
C CYS A 129 -34.82 -6.27 -0.43
N ASP A 130 -35.13 -5.06 0.03
CA ASP A 130 -36.34 -4.79 0.82
C ASP A 130 -37.63 -5.18 0.08
N VAL A 131 -37.65 -5.09 -1.25
CA VAL A 131 -38.80 -5.48 -2.10
C VAL A 131 -38.99 -6.99 -2.11
N CYS A 132 -37.96 -7.76 -2.44
CA CYS A 132 -38.04 -9.22 -2.50
C CYS A 132 -38.30 -9.86 -1.13
N ARG A 133 -37.96 -9.18 -0.03
CA ARG A 133 -38.27 -9.61 1.34
C ARG A 133 -39.76 -9.49 1.69
N GLN A 134 -40.49 -8.56 1.08
CA GLN A 134 -41.90 -8.29 1.40
C GLN A 134 -42.87 -9.23 0.68
N VAL A 135 -42.43 -9.91 -0.38
CA VAL A 135 -43.29 -10.74 -1.26
C VAL A 135 -42.99 -12.23 -1.19
N ARG A 136 -42.19 -12.66 -0.22
CA ARG A 136 -41.73 -14.02 -0.01
C ARG A 136 -42.73 -14.85 0.82
#